data_AF-A0A5S3YLY2-F1
#
_entry.id   AF-A0A5S3YLY2-F1
#
_cell.length_a   1.000
_cell.length_b   1.000
_cell.length_c   1.000
_cell.angle_alpha   90.00
_cell.angle_beta   90.00
_cell.angle_gamma   90.00
#
_symmetry.space_group_name_H-M   'P 1'
#
loop_
_entity.id
_entity.type
_entity.pdbx_description
1 polymer ?
#
loop_
_entity_poly.entity_id
_entity_poly.type
_entity_poly.pdbx_seq_one_letter_code
_entity_poly.pdbx_strand_id
1 'polypeptide(L)'
;YQKIHYELTLAHVDALEQLYYPRLVQPRLIMLLQQMGDEVLPYQQAVHYFIACEQRIEFAGEHSFVAFQRYFDTIVNFLDIT
;
A
#
# COMPACT_ATOMS: atom_id res chain seq x y z
N TYR A 1 21.24 20.47 4.75
CA TYR A 1 19.79 20.58 4.92
C TYR A 1 19.23 21.49 3.85
N GLN A 2 18.62 20.95 2.79
CA GLN A 2 17.85 21.79 1.86
C GLN A 2 16.58 22.26 2.59
N LYS A 3 16.36 23.58 2.63
CA LYS A 3 15.09 24.16 3.09
C LYS A 3 14.07 23.96 1.98
N ILE A 4 13.39 22.82 2.00
CA ILE A 4 12.25 22.57 1.13
C ILE A 4 11.02 23.03 1.90
N HIS A 5 10.29 24.00 1.36
CA HIS A 5 9.00 24.41 1.90
C HIS A 5 7.93 23.50 1.30
N TYR A 6 7.23 22.74 2.16
CA TYR A 6 6.10 21.89 1.76
C TYR A 6 4.81 22.57 2.21
N GLU A 7 3.84 22.69 1.29
CA GLU A 7 2.52 23.22 1.58
C GLU A 7 1.46 22.21 1.13
N LEU A 8 0.59 21.81 2.06
CA LEU A 8 -0.58 20.99 1.78
C LEU A 8 -1.82 21.88 1.80
N THR A 9 -2.46 22.05 0.64
CA THR A 9 -3.70 22.81 0.49
C THR A 9 -4.89 21.86 0.30
N LEU A 10 -6.11 22.35 0.50
CA LEU A 10 -7.33 21.56 0.24
C LEU A 10 -7.43 21.11 -1.22
N ALA A 11 -6.96 21.93 -2.17
CA ALA A 11 -6.93 21.55 -3.58
C ALA A 11 -6.07 20.29 -3.84
N HIS A 12 -5.01 20.06 -3.04
CA HIS A 12 -4.23 18.82 -3.13
C HIS A 12 -5.03 17.61 -2.61
N VAL A 13 -5.83 17.79 -1.57
CA VAL A 13 -6.71 16.73 -1.02
C VAL A 13 -7.80 16.40 -2.04
N ASP A 14 -8.47 17.41 -2.59
CA ASP A 14 -9.51 17.23 -3.61
C ASP A 14 -8.98 16.50 -4.85
N ALA A 15 -7.73 16.79 -5.25
CA ALA A 15 -7.08 16.10 -6.35
C ALA A 15 -6.85 14.60 -6.06
N LEU A 16 -6.47 14.25 -4.83
CA LEU A 16 -6.30 12.85 -4.42
C LEU A 16 -7.65 12.12 -4.37
N GLU A 17 -8.70 12.77 -3.89
CA GLU A 17 -10.04 12.19 -3.85
C GLU A 17 -10.56 11.84 -5.25
N GLN A 18 -10.27 12.67 -6.26
CA GLN A 18 -10.63 12.40 -7.65
C GLN A 18 -9.92 11.17 -8.24
N LEU A 19 -8.77 10.77 -7.68
CA LEU A 19 -8.05 9.57 -8.09
C LEU A 19 -8.58 8.30 -7.41
N TYR A 20 -9.50 8.41 -6.45
CA TYR A 20 -10.03 7.27 -5.73
C TYR A 20 -10.90 6.40 -6.63
N TYR A 21 -10.51 5.13 -6.78
CA TYR A 21 -11.32 4.12 -7.46
C TYR A 21 -12.14 3.35 -6.42
N PRO A 22 -13.49 3.40 -6.43
CA PRO A 22 -14.28 2.71 -5.42
C PRO A 22 -14.22 1.19 -5.50
N ARG A 23 -13.85 0.64 -6.67
CA ARG A 23 -13.63 -0.79 -6.89
C ARG A 23 -12.49 -1.02 -7.88
N LEU A 24 -11.69 -2.03 -7.59
CA LEU A 24 -10.59 -2.46 -8.45
C LEU A 24 -11.12 -3.23 -9.66
N VAL A 25 -10.70 -2.83 -10.86
CA VAL A 25 -11.14 -3.45 -12.13
C VAL A 25 -10.51 -4.82 -12.33
N GLN A 26 -9.25 -4.99 -11.92
CA GLN A 26 -8.50 -6.24 -12.10
C GLN A 26 -7.75 -6.63 -10.80
N PRO A 27 -8.46 -7.11 -9.76
CA PRO A 27 -7.87 -7.44 -8.46
C PRO A 27 -6.73 -8.46 -8.55
N ARG A 28 -6.78 -9.38 -9.51
CA ARG A 28 -5.74 -10.41 -9.73
C ARG A 28 -4.37 -9.86 -10.13
N LEU A 29 -4.29 -8.59 -10.55
CA LEU A 29 -3.04 -7.95 -10.95
C LEU A 29 -2.40 -7.17 -9.79
N ILE A 30 -3.02 -7.20 -8.61
CA ILE A 30 -2.56 -6.46 -7.45
C ILE A 30 -2.32 -7.45 -6.31
N MET A 31 -1.21 -7.27 -5.61
CA MET A 31 -0.90 -7.95 -4.37
C MET A 31 -0.68 -6.90 -3.27
N LEU A 32 -1.40 -7.02 -2.16
CA LEU A 32 -1.19 -6.21 -0.98
C LEU A 32 -0.19 -6.89 -0.05
N LEU A 33 0.86 -6.17 0.32
CA LEU A 33 1.73 -6.52 1.45
C LEU A 33 1.47 -5.50 2.55
N GLN A 34 0.98 -5.93 3.72
CA GLN A 34 0.63 -5.02 4.83
C GLN A 34 1.07 -5.60 6.18
N GLN A 35 1.63 -4.74 7.02
CA GLN A 35 1.92 -5.05 8.42
C GLN A 35 0.88 -4.36 9.31
N MET A 36 0.36 -5.09 10.31
CA MET A 36 -0.68 -4.57 11.21
C MET A 36 -0.15 -3.51 12.18
N GLY A 37 1.16 -3.46 12.39
CA GLY A 37 1.84 -2.46 13.20
C GLY A 37 2.06 -1.11 12.52
N ASP A 38 1.55 -0.92 11.29
CA ASP A 38 1.63 0.37 10.59
C ASP A 38 1.00 1.49 11.43
N GLU A 39 1.87 2.41 11.85
CA GLU A 39 1.58 3.53 12.73
C GLU A 39 1.13 4.79 11.98
N VAL A 40 1.25 4.80 10.66
CA VAL A 40 0.92 5.93 9.79
C VAL A 40 -0.44 5.72 9.13
N LEU A 41 -0.71 4.52 8.63
CA LEU A 41 -1.92 4.16 7.90
C LEU A 41 -2.69 3.04 8.63
N PRO A 42 -4.01 3.21 8.85
CA PRO A 42 -4.82 2.14 9.43
C PRO A 42 -4.89 0.92 8.51
N TYR A 43 -4.23 -0.17 8.91
CA TYR A 43 -4.11 -1.38 8.08
C TYR A 43 -5.48 -1.93 7.64
N GLN A 44 -6.54 -1.79 8.46
CA GLN A 44 -7.87 -2.29 8.15
C GLN A 44 -8.44 -1.69 6.86
N GLN A 45 -8.10 -0.43 6.56
CA GLN A 45 -8.57 0.24 5.34
C GLN A 45 -7.98 -0.43 4.10
N ALA A 46 -6.67 -0.70 4.10
CA ALA A 46 -6.01 -1.41 3.00
C ALA A 46 -6.57 -2.83 2.84
N VAL A 47 -6.71 -3.58 3.95
CA VAL A 47 -7.22 -4.96 3.93
C VAL A 47 -8.65 -5.03 3.38
N HIS A 48 -9.52 -4.10 3.77
CA HIS A 48 -10.88 -4.03 3.25
C HIS A 48 -10.92 -3.61 1.78
N TYR A 49 -10.14 -2.61 1.38
CA TYR A 49 -10.15 -2.12 0.01
C TYR A 49 -9.62 -3.16 -0.99
N PHE A 50 -8.53 -3.85 -0.63
CA PHE A 50 -7.91 -4.89 -1.44
C PHE A 50 -8.46 -6.29 -1.17
N ILE A 51 -9.68 -6.42 -0.61
CA ILE A 51 -10.24 -7.72 -0.18
C ILE A 51 -10.27 -8.80 -1.27
N ALA A 52 -10.43 -8.39 -2.53
CA ALA A 52 -10.47 -9.28 -3.70
C ALA A 52 -9.09 -9.57 -4.32
N CYS A 53 -8.02 -8.98 -3.79
CA CYS A 53 -6.64 -9.14 -4.27
C CYS A 53 -5.91 -10.23 -3.47
N GLU A 54 -4.73 -10.65 -3.95
CA GLU A 54 -3.82 -11.42 -3.09
C GLU A 54 -3.34 -10.52 -1.94
N GLN A 55 -3.31 -11.06 -0.70
CA GLN A 55 -2.91 -10.30 0.48
C GLN A 55 -1.94 -11.10 1.34
N ARG A 56 -0.89 -10.42 1.81
CA ARG A 56 0.03 -10.90 2.84
C ARG A 56 -0.05 -9.92 4.00
N ILE A 57 -0.80 -10.30 5.02
CA ILE A 57 -1.01 -9.50 6.23
C ILE A 57 -0.18 -10.11 7.34
N GLU A 58 0.67 -9.31 7.96
CA GLU A 58 1.51 -9.76 9.05
C GLU A 58 1.18 -9.06 10.36
N PHE A 59 1.32 -9.82 11.45
CA PHE A 59 1.20 -9.29 12.80
C PHE A 59 2.44 -8.44 13.15
N ALA A 60 2.22 -7.35 13.90
CA ALA A 60 3.25 -6.35 14.24
C ALA A 60 3.86 -5.68 12.99
N GLY A 61 5.08 -5.14 13.10
CA GLY A 61 5.75 -4.36 12.06
C GLY A 61 5.57 -2.85 12.22
N GLU A 62 5.79 -2.11 11.13
CA GLU A 62 5.71 -0.65 11.04
C GLU A 62 5.56 -0.22 9.57
N HIS A 63 5.24 1.05 9.32
CA HIS A 63 4.90 1.58 7.99
C HIS A 63 5.99 1.36 6.93
N SER A 64 7.27 1.34 7.33
CA SER A 64 8.39 1.06 6.40
C SER A 64 8.48 -0.39 5.92
N PHE A 65 7.60 -1.28 6.40
CA PHE A 65 7.57 -2.71 6.09
C PHE A 65 8.87 -3.45 6.47
N VAL A 66 8.93 -3.93 7.72
CA VAL A 66 10.14 -4.54 8.27
C VAL A 66 10.47 -5.86 7.59
N ALA A 67 11.75 -6.03 7.24
CA ALA A 67 12.31 -7.21 6.59
C ALA A 67 11.61 -7.58 5.25
N PHE A 68 11.28 -6.55 4.47
CA PHE A 68 10.74 -6.62 3.10
C PHE A 68 11.43 -7.64 2.18
N GLN A 69 12.76 -7.83 2.32
CA GLN A 69 13.56 -8.72 1.49
C GLN A 69 13.03 -10.17 1.44
N ARG A 70 12.33 -10.64 2.48
CA ARG A 70 11.71 -11.98 2.49
C ARG A 70 10.63 -12.18 1.42
N TYR A 71 10.11 -11.08 0.85
CA TYR A 71 9.08 -11.11 -0.19
C TYR A 71 9.64 -10.99 -1.61
N PHE A 72 10.96 -10.90 -1.81
CA PHE A 72 11.52 -10.77 -3.16
C PHE A 72 11.10 -11.91 -4.08
N ASP A 73 11.22 -13.17 -3.63
CA ASP A 73 10.78 -14.32 -4.43
C ASP A 73 9.27 -14.30 -4.67
N THR A 74 8.47 -13.89 -3.68
CA THR A 74 7.01 -13.74 -3.83
C THR A 74 6.66 -12.69 -4.87
N ILE A 75 7.32 -11.53 -4.85
CA ILE A 75 7.08 -10.43 -5.79
C ILE A 75 7.51 -10.84 -7.20
N VAL A 76 8.68 -11.47 -7.36
CA VAL A 76 9.17 -11.94 -8.66
C VAL A 76 8.20 -12.95 -9.28
N ASN A 77 7.73 -13.93 -8.49
CA ASN A 77 6.75 -14.91 -8.94
C ASN A 77 5.39 -14.27 -9.26
N PHE A 78 4.95 -13.30 -8.45
CA PHE A 78 3.68 -12.59 -8.69
C PHE A 78 3.70 -11.77 -9.98
N LEU A 79 4.83 -11.12 -10.27
CA LEU A 79 5.02 -10.29 -11.47
C LEU A 79 5.41 -11.09 -12.72
N ASP A 80 5.70 -12.40 -12.57
CA ASP A 80 6.14 -13.29 -13.65
C ASP A 80 7.36 -12.75 -14.40
N ILE A 81 8.37 -12.30 -13.65
CA ILE A 81 9.61 -11.69 -14.19
C ILE A 81 10.84 -12.59 -14.02
N THR A 82 10.62 -13.89 -13.87
CA THR A 82 11.65 -14.93 -13.76
C THR A 82 12.22 -15.36 -15.11
#